data_AF-A0A3D8VSP3-F1
#
_entry.id   AF-A0A3D8VSP3-F1
#
_cell.length_a   1.000
_cell.length_b   1.000
_cell.length_c   1.000
_cell.angle_alpha   90.00
_cell.angle_beta   90.00
_cell.angle_gamma   90.00
#
_symmetry.space_group_name_H-M   'P 1'
#
loop_
_entity.id
_entity.type
_entity.pdbx_description
1 polymer ?
#
loop_
_entity_poly.entity_id
_entity_poly.type
_entity_poly.pdbx_seq_one_letter_code
_entity_poly.pdbx_strand_id
1 'polypeptide(L)'
;MGITLIKISAVYFAIGVAIGYYMSSAHDYALTPVHVHINLLGWTALTLAGILYHTFPNLAKSLSGKIHFWLHNIGLPLMMLGLFFVVVFENEALLPLVATGATVTSLGIFSFVFNVLKNLKAS
;
A
#
# COMPACT_ATOMS: atom_id res chain seq x y z
N MET A 1 -15.20 3.49 -3.28
CA MET A 1 -13.79 3.15 -3.59
C MET A 1 -12.88 4.36 -3.42
N GLY A 2 -13.01 5.44 -4.20
CA GLY A 2 -12.10 6.60 -4.10
C GLY A 2 -11.97 7.19 -2.69
N ILE A 3 -13.08 7.64 -2.09
CA ILE A 3 -13.11 8.17 -0.72
C ILE A 3 -12.61 7.14 0.31
N THR A 4 -12.96 5.86 0.13
CA THR A 4 -12.51 4.78 1.02
C THR A 4 -10.98 4.63 1.01
N LEU A 5 -10.35 4.68 -0.17
CA LEU A 5 -8.90 4.62 -0.30
C LEU A 5 -8.21 5.82 0.38
N ILE A 6 -8.79 7.02 0.27
CA ILE A 6 -8.28 8.21 0.96
C ILE A 6 -8.36 8.06 2.49
N LYS A 7 -9.44 7.48 3.00
CA LYS A 7 -9.56 7.21 4.45
C LYS A 7 -8.54 6.17 4.91
N ILE A 8 -8.36 5.09 4.15
CA ILE A 8 -7.38 4.04 4.44
C ILE A 8 -5.96 4.62 4.38
N SER A 9 -5.65 5.44 3.39
CA SER A 9 -4.34 6.05 3.26
C SER A 9 -4.02 6.92 4.47
N ALA A 10 -4.97 7.72 4.96
CA ALA A 10 -4.78 8.54 6.17
C ALA A 10 -4.40 7.72 7.40
N VAL A 11 -4.97 6.51 7.53
CA VAL A 11 -4.58 5.58 8.60
C VAL A 11 -3.13 5.11 8.40
N TYR A 12 -2.74 4.72 7.18
CA TYR A 12 -1.35 4.35 6.89
C TYR A 12 -0.37 5.49 7.15
N PHE A 13 -0.75 6.73 6.84
CA PHE A 13 0.07 7.90 7.14
C PHE A 13 0.30 8.08 8.63
N ALA A 14 -0.76 7.97 9.45
CA ALA A 14 -0.63 8.03 10.90
C ALA A 14 0.31 6.94 11.44
N ILE A 15 0.19 5.71 10.94
CA ILE A 15 1.07 4.59 11.30
C ILE A 15 2.52 4.88 10.88
N GLY A 16 2.73 5.35 9.64
CA GLY A 16 4.04 5.69 9.12
C GLY A 16 4.74 6.78 9.94
N VAL A 17 4.02 7.82 10.33
CA VAL A 17 4.52 8.88 11.23
C VAL A 17 4.89 8.30 12.60
N ALA A 18 4.05 7.44 13.19
CA ALA A 18 4.33 6.82 14.47
C ALA A 18 5.60 5.96 14.44
N ILE A 19 5.81 5.16 13.39
CA ILE A 19 7.03 4.36 13.21
C ILE A 19 8.24 5.27 13.02
N GLY A 20 8.13 6.33 12.21
CA GLY A 20 9.22 7.28 11.98
C GLY A 20 9.65 7.99 13.27
N TYR A 21 8.68 8.40 14.09
CA TYR A 21 8.93 8.99 15.40
C TYR A 21 9.62 8.01 16.34
N TYR A 22 9.14 6.76 16.41
CA TYR A 22 9.77 5.70 17.21
C TYR A 22 11.24 5.50 16.82
N MET A 23 11.53 5.31 15.53
CA MET A 23 12.90 5.10 15.03
C MET A 23 13.82 6.26 15.40
N SER A 24 13.35 7.51 15.23
CA SER A 24 14.13 8.69 15.60
C SER A 24 14.37 8.79 17.10
N SER A 25 13.42 8.38 17.94
CA SER A 25 13.56 8.42 19.40
C SER A 25 14.50 7.33 19.93
N ALA A 26 14.37 6.11 19.39
CA ALA A 26 15.17 4.96 19.80
C ALA A 26 16.56 4.93 19.16
N HIS A 27 16.83 5.78 18.16
CA HIS A 27 18.03 5.75 17.31
C HIS A 27 18.25 4.39 16.63
N ASP A 28 17.17 3.63 16.43
CA ASP A 28 17.14 2.34 15.75
C ASP A 28 16.35 2.47 14.45
N TYR A 29 17.04 2.24 13.34
CA TYR A 29 16.52 2.39 11.98
C TYR A 29 16.23 1.05 11.30
N ALA A 30 16.19 -0.06 12.04
CA ALA A 30 15.88 -1.38 11.50
C ALA A 30 14.51 -1.42 10.77
N LEU A 31 13.53 -0.65 11.25
CA LEU A 31 12.19 -0.54 10.66
C LEU A 31 12.09 0.44 9.47
N THR A 32 13.22 0.99 8.99
CA THR A 32 13.23 1.92 7.85
C THR A 32 12.50 1.36 6.63
N PRO A 33 12.69 0.09 6.22
CA PRO A 33 11.96 -0.48 5.10
C PRO A 33 10.45 -0.45 5.32
N VAL A 34 9.96 -0.83 6.51
CA VAL A 34 8.53 -0.81 6.84
C VAL A 34 7.97 0.61 6.78
N HIS A 35 8.67 1.58 7.39
CA HIS A 35 8.29 2.99 7.38
C HIS A 35 8.14 3.55 5.96
N VAL A 36 9.14 3.34 5.11
CA VAL A 36 9.16 3.87 3.74
C VAL A 36 8.04 3.25 2.89
N HIS A 37 7.81 1.94 2.99
CA HIS A 37 6.77 1.28 2.22
C HIS A 37 5.36 1.69 2.68
N ILE A 38 5.13 1.85 3.99
CA ILE A 38 3.84 2.35 4.50
C ILE A 38 3.55 3.76 3.98
N ASN A 39 4.54 4.66 4.00
CA ASN A 39 4.33 6.03 3.53
C ASN A 39 4.20 6.13 2.00
N LEU A 40 5.02 5.40 1.23
CA LEU A 40 4.94 5.46 -0.24
C LEU A 40 3.75 4.68 -0.79
N LEU A 41 3.63 3.39 -0.45
CA LEU A 41 2.60 2.51 -1.00
C LEU A 41 1.27 2.63 -0.25
N GLY A 42 1.30 2.87 1.06
CA GLY A 42 0.09 2.99 1.89
C GLY A 42 -0.51 4.38 1.90
N TRP A 43 0.31 5.43 2.01
CA TRP A 43 -0.19 6.81 1.99
C TRP A 43 -0.22 7.40 0.58
N THR A 44 0.94 7.67 -0.02
CA THR A 44 1.03 8.47 -1.25
C THR A 44 0.31 7.80 -2.42
N ALA A 45 0.63 6.53 -2.71
CA ALA A 45 0.05 5.81 -3.85
C ALA A 45 -1.47 5.63 -3.71
N LEU A 46 -1.96 5.22 -2.52
CA LEU A 46 -3.39 5.04 -2.28
C LEU A 46 -4.17 6.36 -2.30
N THR A 47 -3.58 7.45 -1.82
CA THR A 47 -4.20 8.78 -1.88
C THR A 47 -4.38 9.22 -3.33
N LEU A 48 -3.32 9.09 -4.16
CA LEU A 48 -3.38 9.41 -5.58
C LEU A 48 -4.38 8.53 -6.33
N ALA A 49 -4.36 7.21 -6.08
CA ALA A 49 -5.34 6.29 -6.66
C ALA A 49 -6.78 6.62 -6.20
N GLY A 50 -6.95 6.98 -4.93
CA GLY A 50 -8.22 7.41 -4.36
C GLY A 50 -8.78 8.67 -5.02
N ILE A 51 -7.93 9.67 -5.25
CA ILE A 51 -8.28 10.90 -5.97
C ILE A 51 -8.66 10.56 -7.41
N LEU A 52 -7.84 9.78 -8.14
CA LEU A 52 -8.15 9.38 -9.51
C LEU A 52 -9.47 8.62 -9.63
N TYR A 53 -9.75 7.72 -8.68
CA TYR A 53 -11.01 6.97 -8.63
C TYR A 53 -12.21 7.83 -8.23
N HIS A 54 -11.99 8.97 -7.57
CA HIS A 54 -13.03 9.94 -7.28
C HIS A 54 -13.30 10.84 -8.48
N THR A 55 -12.26 11.39 -9.11
CA THR A 55 -12.35 12.30 -10.26
C THR A 55 -12.79 11.59 -11.54
N PHE A 56 -12.39 10.33 -11.74
CA PHE A 56 -12.74 9.53 -12.91
C PHE A 56 -13.50 8.27 -12.48
N PRO A 57 -14.84 8.34 -12.31
CA PRO A 57 -15.65 7.22 -11.83
C PRO A 57 -15.54 5.95 -12.70
N ASN A 58 -15.19 6.13 -13.99
CA ASN A 58 -15.00 5.03 -14.94
C ASN A 58 -13.83 4.12 -14.55
N LEU A 59 -12.75 4.68 -13.97
CA LEU A 59 -11.61 3.91 -13.45
C LEU A 59 -12.02 3.07 -12.24
N ALA A 60 -12.87 3.60 -11.37
CA ALA A 60 -13.35 2.89 -10.19
C ALA A 60 -14.33 1.75 -10.51
N LYS A 61 -15.12 1.90 -11.58
CA LYS A 61 -16.11 0.90 -12.01
C LYS A 61 -15.50 -0.29 -12.75
N SER A 62 -14.31 -0.12 -13.33
CA SER A 62 -13.64 -1.17 -14.11
C SER A 62 -13.25 -2.37 -13.24
N LEU A 63 -13.19 -3.56 -13.86
CA LEU A 63 -12.75 -4.78 -13.18
C LEU A 63 -11.32 -4.63 -12.64
N SER A 64 -10.42 -4.03 -13.42
CA SER A 64 -9.03 -3.78 -13.02
C SER A 64 -8.93 -2.83 -11.81
N GLY A 65 -9.81 -1.82 -11.72
CA GLY A 65 -9.88 -0.93 -10.56
C GLY A 65 -10.29 -1.66 -9.28
N LYS A 66 -11.27 -2.57 -9.36
CA LYS A 66 -11.68 -3.42 -8.24
C LYS A 66 -10.58 -4.39 -7.82
N ILE A 67 -9.91 -5.02 -8.78
CA ILE A 67 -8.78 -5.93 -8.52
C ILE A 67 -7.66 -5.18 -7.81
N HIS A 68 -7.26 -4.00 -8.30
CA HIS A 68 -6.26 -3.17 -7.63
C HIS A 68 -6.65 -2.87 -6.17
N PHE A 69 -7.90 -2.44 -5.94
CA PHE A 69 -8.36 -2.12 -4.59
C PHE A 69 -8.25 -3.30 -3.62
N TRP A 70 -8.63 -4.50 -4.03
CA TRP A 70 -8.57 -5.68 -3.16
C TRP A 70 -7.14 -6.21 -2.98
N LEU A 71 -6.38 -6.35 -4.08
CA LEU A 71 -5.02 -6.87 -4.01
C LEU A 71 -4.12 -5.94 -3.19
N HIS A 72 -4.22 -4.63 -3.37
CA HIS A 72 -3.38 -3.68 -2.64
C HIS A 72 -3.73 -3.62 -1.16
N ASN A 73 -5.03 -3.57 -0.81
CA ASN A 73 -5.46 -3.52 0.60
C ASN A 73 -5.21 -4.82 1.38
N ILE A 74 -5.07 -5.96 0.70
CA ILE A 74 -4.71 -7.23 1.37
C ILE A 74 -3.19 -7.42 1.36
N GLY A 75 -2.56 -7.23 0.19
CA GLY A 75 -1.13 -7.47 0.00
C GLY A 75 -0.25 -6.55 0.83
N LEU A 76 -0.61 -5.27 0.94
CA LEU A 76 0.21 -4.29 1.67
C LEU A 76 0.27 -4.59 3.17
N PRO A 77 -0.85 -4.76 3.91
CA PRO A 77 -0.76 -5.14 5.32
C PRO A 77 -0.08 -6.49 5.51
N LEU A 78 -0.28 -7.47 4.62
CA LEU A 78 0.40 -8.76 4.69
C LEU A 78 1.93 -8.60 4.61
N MET A 79 2.39 -7.82 3.64
CA MET A 79 3.81 -7.52 3.44
C MET A 79 4.40 -6.77 4.65
N MET A 80 3.69 -5.75 5.16
CA MET A 80 4.16 -4.91 6.26
C MET A 80 4.18 -5.65 7.59
N LEU A 81 3.16 -6.45 7.90
CA LEU A 81 3.13 -7.27 9.11
C LEU A 81 4.23 -8.34 9.05
N GLY A 82 4.37 -9.05 7.93
CA GLY A 82 5.43 -10.04 7.77
C GLY A 82 6.82 -9.42 7.98
N LEU A 83 7.07 -8.25 7.38
CA LEU A 83 8.37 -7.58 7.47
C LEU A 83 8.65 -7.06 8.88
N PHE A 84 7.63 -6.53 9.56
CA PHE A 84 7.73 -6.16 10.98
C PHE A 84 8.13 -7.36 11.84
N PHE A 85 7.48 -8.52 11.65
CA PHE A 85 7.81 -9.71 12.44
C PHE A 85 9.22 -10.25 12.16
N VAL A 86 9.64 -10.25 10.88
CA VAL A 86 11.00 -10.67 10.50
C VAL A 86 12.05 -9.76 11.15
N VAL A 87 11.82 -8.45 11.17
CA VAL A 87 12.80 -7.49 11.71
C VAL A 87 12.81 -7.46 13.23
N VAL A 88 11.64 -7.47 13.89
CA VAL A 88 11.53 -7.28 15.35
C VAL A 88 11.73 -8.58 16.12
N PHE A 89 11.26 -9.71 15.59
CA PHE A 89 11.34 -11.01 16.26
C PHE A 89 12.38 -11.93 15.63
N GLU A 90 13.17 -11.44 14.67
CA GLU A 90 14.21 -12.18 13.94
C GLU A 90 13.69 -13.50 13.35
N ASN A 91 12.39 -13.54 13.01
CA ASN A 91 11.71 -14.75 12.60
C ASN A 91 11.72 -14.91 11.07
N GLU A 92 12.82 -15.44 10.54
CA GLU A 92 13.02 -15.67 9.11
C GLU A 92 12.00 -16.63 8.48
N ALA A 93 11.30 -17.45 9.28
CA ALA A 93 10.25 -18.34 8.77
C ALA A 93 9.07 -17.57 8.13
N LEU A 94 8.97 -16.27 8.39
CA LEU A 94 7.95 -15.38 7.80
C LEU A 94 8.40 -14.69 6.51
N LEU A 95 9.63 -14.91 6.03
CA LEU A 95 10.09 -14.40 4.74
C LEU A 95 9.17 -14.79 3.56
N PRO A 96 8.64 -16.03 3.47
CA PRO A 96 7.67 -16.39 2.42
C PRO A 96 6.38 -15.57 2.50
N LEU A 97 5.96 -15.15 3.69
CA LEU A 97 4.79 -14.31 3.89
C LEU A 97 5.04 -12.90 3.32
N VAL A 98 6.23 -12.35 3.59
CA VAL A 98 6.65 -11.05 3.03
C VAL A 98 6.67 -11.11 1.50
N ALA A 99 7.27 -12.16 0.92
CA ALA A 99 7.34 -12.35 -0.52
C ALA A 99 5.94 -12.51 -1.15
N THR A 100 5.04 -13.22 -0.47
CA THR A 100 3.66 -13.38 -0.94
C THR A 100 2.91 -12.04 -0.92
N GLY A 101 3.00 -11.29 0.19
CA GLY A 101 2.41 -9.95 0.30
C GLY A 101 2.96 -8.96 -0.74
N ALA A 102 4.27 -8.99 -0.98
CA ALA A 102 4.94 -8.18 -2.00
C ALA A 102 4.43 -8.51 -3.42
N THR A 103 4.28 -9.80 -3.73
CA THR A 103 3.76 -10.27 -5.02
C THR A 103 2.31 -9.82 -5.23
N VAL A 104 1.46 -10.02 -4.23
CA VAL A 104 0.04 -9.60 -4.27
C VAL A 104 -0.08 -8.08 -4.45
N THR A 105 0.70 -7.30 -3.70
CA THR A 105 0.72 -5.83 -3.83
C THR A 105 1.16 -5.41 -5.23
N SER A 106 2.22 -6.03 -5.76
CA SER A 106 2.74 -5.73 -7.10
C SER A 106 1.72 -6.02 -8.19
N LEU A 107 1.00 -7.15 -8.12
CA LEU A 107 -0.11 -7.46 -9.03
C LEU A 107 -1.24 -6.42 -8.95
N GLY A 108 -1.52 -5.91 -7.75
CA GLY A 108 -2.43 -4.79 -7.53
C GLY A 108 -1.96 -3.53 -8.28
N ILE A 109 -0.70 -3.14 -8.12
CA ILE A 109 -0.11 -1.97 -8.77
C ILE A 109 -0.14 -2.13 -10.30
N PHE A 110 0.23 -3.28 -10.85
CA PHE A 110 0.13 -3.51 -12.30
C PHE A 110 -1.30 -3.41 -12.81
N SER A 111 -2.27 -3.89 -12.03
CA SER A 111 -3.70 -3.72 -12.34
C SER A 111 -4.12 -2.25 -12.36
N PHE A 112 -3.59 -1.44 -11.44
CA PHE A 112 -3.81 0.01 -11.43
C PHE A 112 -3.21 0.68 -12.66
N VAL A 113 -1.94 0.40 -12.97
CA VAL A 113 -1.25 0.96 -14.14
C VAL A 113 -2.01 0.62 -15.42
N PHE A 114 -2.37 -0.64 -15.60
CA PHE A 114 -3.17 -1.07 -16.75
C PHE A 114 -4.53 -0.35 -16.81
N ASN A 115 -5.21 -0.21 -15.67
CA ASN A 115 -6.49 0.48 -15.62
C ASN A 115 -6.37 1.94 -16.04
N VAL A 116 -5.34 2.64 -15.57
CA VAL A 116 -5.08 4.03 -15.94
C VAL A 116 -4.77 4.13 -17.42
N LEU A 117 -3.81 3.36 -17.94
CA LEU A 117 -3.41 3.43 -19.35
C LEU A 117 -4.57 3.10 -20.32
N LYS A 118 -5.45 2.17 -19.95
CA LYS A 118 -6.54 1.73 -20.82
C LYS A 118 -7.80 2.60 -20.72
N ASN A 119 -8.16 3.02 -19.51
CA ASN A 119 -9.47 3.59 -19.22
C ASN A 119 -9.44 5.08 -18.84
N LEU A 120 -8.26 5.67 -18.61
CA LEU A 120 -8.14 7.12 -18.44
C LEU A 120 -8.22 7.77 -19.83
N LYS A 121 -9.36 8.39 -20.13
CA LYS A 121 -9.56 9.21 -21.32
C LYS A 121 -9.90 10.62 -20.88
N ALA A 122 -9.34 11.62 -21.57
CA ALA A 122 -9.75 13.01 -21.38
C ALA A 122 -11.25 13.10 -21.66
N SER A 123 -11.96 13.76 -20.74
CA SER A 123 -13.41 13.94 -20.85
C SER A 123 -13.76 14.97 -21.91
#